data_AF-A0A7W0KHS1-F1
#
_entry.id   AF-A0A7W0KHS1-F1
#
_cell.length_a   1.000
_cell.length_b   1.000
_cell.length_c   1.000
_cell.angle_alpha   90.00
_cell.angle_beta   90.00
_cell.angle_gamma   90.00
#
_symmetry.space_group_name_H-M   'P 1'
#
loop_
_entity.id
_entity.type
_entity.pdbx_description
1 polymer ?
#
loop_
_entity_poly.entity_id
_entity_poly.type
_entity_poly.pdbx_seq_one_letter_code
_entity_poly.pdbx_strand_id
1 'polypeptide(L)'
;MVFPIIGARDYIDQRGFFVNECPTCRKMSVFAVYDTKRKLTLYFVPTVNVRSQMVMECMTCHGKWGIPQKEFEFVEARLMTQLELSAYLGKQQDSRPDPPRIQQPVGRTYYQVLQVDPLADPEVVDAAFKRLALKYHPDTSADSASAANMRELLTAREILSDPARRAAYDAWLGIVRRVEATRPEDV
;
A
#
# COMPACT_ATOMS: atom_id res chain seq x y z
N MET A 1 59.89 -2.60 0.12
CA MET A 1 58.79 -1.79 -0.45
C MET A 1 57.63 -1.83 0.52
N VAL A 2 57.41 -0.74 1.27
CA VAL A 2 56.22 -0.61 2.13
C VAL A 2 55.10 -0.13 1.22
N PHE A 3 54.14 -0.99 0.91
CA PHE A 3 52.94 -0.61 0.18
C PHE A 3 52.13 0.35 1.06
N PRO A 4 51.85 1.59 0.62
CA PRO A 4 50.97 2.47 1.38
C PRO A 4 49.55 1.89 1.32
N ILE A 5 49.06 1.42 2.47
CA ILE A 5 47.67 1.01 2.63
C ILE A 5 46.85 2.30 2.70
N ILE A 6 46.24 2.67 1.58
CA ILE A 6 45.33 3.82 1.46
C ILE A 6 44.05 3.48 2.25
N GLY A 7 43.99 3.91 3.51
CA GLY A 7 42.79 3.79 4.34
C GLY A 7 41.87 5.00 4.14
N ALA A 8 40.86 4.89 3.28
CA ALA A 8 39.76 5.84 3.20
C ALA A 8 38.66 5.41 4.19
N ARG A 9 38.33 6.26 5.17
CA ARG A 9 37.21 6.02 6.10
C ARG A 9 36.11 6.99 5.72
N ASP A 10 35.10 6.49 5.01
CA ASP A 10 33.93 7.27 4.62
C ASP A 10 33.08 7.54 5.86
N TYR A 11 32.95 8.81 6.24
CA TYR A 11 32.04 9.24 7.30
C TYR A 11 30.78 9.80 6.63
N ILE A 12 29.64 9.18 6.95
CA ILE A 12 28.31 9.66 6.57
C ILE A 12 27.76 10.43 7.77
N ASP A 13 27.64 11.75 7.61
CA ASP A 13 27.13 12.65 8.66
C ASP A 13 25.73 13.12 8.26
N GLN A 14 24.70 12.61 8.94
CA GLN A 14 23.31 12.89 8.58
C GLN A 14 22.91 14.28 9.07
N ARG A 15 22.51 15.17 8.15
CA ARG A 15 22.11 16.54 8.48
C ARG A 15 20.64 16.67 8.81
N GLY A 16 19.79 15.92 8.13
CA GLY A 16 18.35 15.98 8.36
C GLY A 16 17.54 15.43 7.20
N PHE A 17 16.28 15.82 7.15
CA PHE A 17 15.32 15.36 6.16
C PHE A 17 14.57 16.53 5.53
N PHE A 18 14.12 16.39 4.29
CA PHE A 18 13.15 17.31 3.71
C PHE A 18 12.18 16.56 2.82
N VAL A 19 11.05 17.18 2.46
CA VAL A 19 10.04 16.57 1.60
C VAL A 19 10.02 17.30 0.26
N ASN A 20 10.13 16.54 -0.84
CA ASN A 20 10.02 17.07 -2.19
C ASN A 20 9.59 15.98 -3.19
N GLU A 21 9.26 16.38 -4.41
CA GLU A 21 9.03 15.45 -5.51
C GLU A 21 10.35 14.82 -5.98
N CYS A 22 10.36 13.50 -6.11
CA CYS A 22 11.55 12.77 -6.52
C CYS A 22 11.75 12.75 -8.05
N PRO A 23 12.95 13.08 -8.57
CA PRO A 23 13.21 13.10 -10.01
C PRO A 23 13.14 11.71 -10.66
N THR A 24 13.37 10.63 -9.89
CA THR A 24 13.27 9.26 -10.41
C THR A 24 11.86 8.70 -10.33
N CYS A 25 11.24 8.70 -9.14
CA CYS A 25 9.94 8.04 -8.96
C CYS A 25 8.73 8.97 -9.13
N ARG A 26 8.93 10.29 -9.31
CA ARG A 26 7.89 11.32 -9.49
C ARG A 26 6.79 11.30 -8.42
N LYS A 27 7.14 10.85 -7.22
CA LYS A 27 6.27 10.84 -6.04
C LYS A 27 6.82 11.83 -5.02
N MET A 28 5.92 12.47 -4.27
CA MET A 28 6.30 13.27 -3.11
C MET A 28 6.89 12.32 -2.07
N SER A 29 8.16 12.53 -1.72
CA SER A 29 8.93 11.63 -0.87
C SER A 29 9.75 12.38 0.15
N VAL A 30 10.07 11.70 1.24
CA VAL A 30 11.07 12.18 2.21
C VAL A 30 12.46 11.91 1.63
N PHE A 31 13.33 12.91 1.72
CA PHE A 31 14.74 12.84 1.37
C PHE A 31 15.59 12.89 2.63
N ALA A 32 16.49 11.93 2.80
CA ALA A 32 17.54 11.99 3.82
C ALA A 32 18.76 12.70 3.24
N VAL A 33 19.29 13.71 3.92
CA VAL A 33 20.46 14.48 3.49
C VAL A 33 21.64 14.19 4.40
N TYR A 34 22.78 13.86 3.80
CA TYR A 34 24.01 13.59 4.51
C TYR A 34 25.23 14.15 3.78
N ASP A 35 26.26 14.49 4.55
CA ASP A 35 27.56 14.84 4.00
C ASP A 35 28.37 13.57 3.72
N THR A 36 28.98 13.52 2.53
CA THR A 36 30.07 12.60 2.24
C THR A 36 31.39 13.33 2.45
N LYS A 37 32.17 12.92 3.47
CA LYS A 37 33.51 13.47 3.74
C LYS A 37 34.56 12.44 3.33
N ARG A 38 35.39 12.76 2.33
CA ARG A 38 36.58 11.97 1.98
C ARG A 38 37.81 12.55 2.69
N LYS A 39 38.30 11.86 3.73
CA LYS A 39 39.59 12.19 4.36
C LYS A 39 40.70 11.48 3.59
N LEU A 40 41.58 12.24 2.94
CA LEU A 40 42.80 11.72 2.33
C LEU A 40 43.94 11.86 3.34
N THR A 41 44.39 10.73 3.90
CA THR A 41 45.55 10.70 4.80
C THR A 41 46.80 10.42 3.97
N LEU A 42 47.62 11.44 3.74
CA LEU A 42 48.97 11.28 3.21
C LEU A 42 49.94 11.33 4.41
N TYR A 43 50.62 10.22 4.71
CA TYR A 43 51.72 10.24 5.68
C TYR A 43 52.70 11.33 5.23
N PHE A 44 53.05 12.26 6.12
CA PHE A 44 53.89 13.46 5.92
C PHE A 44 53.19 14.80 5.58
N VAL A 45 51.86 14.89 5.45
CA VAL A 45 51.14 16.18 5.30
C VAL A 45 49.94 16.23 6.25
N PRO A 46 49.64 17.36 6.94
CA PRO A 46 48.41 17.47 7.71
C PRO A 46 47.19 17.16 6.84
N THR A 47 46.26 16.36 7.36
CA THR A 47 45.07 15.89 6.64
C THR A 47 44.28 17.06 6.07
N VAL A 48 44.30 17.22 4.75
CA VAL A 48 43.49 18.23 4.06
C VAL A 48 42.07 17.70 3.87
N ASN A 49 41.07 18.44 4.33
CA ASN A 49 39.66 18.14 4.07
C ASN A 49 39.38 18.36 2.57
N VAL A 50 39.21 17.27 1.83
CA VAL A 50 38.84 17.32 0.42
C VAL A 50 37.31 17.46 0.36
N ARG A 51 36.84 18.65 -0.02
CA ARG A 51 35.46 19.02 -0.44
C ARG A 51 34.32 18.11 0.07
N SER A 52 33.53 18.59 1.03
CA SER A 52 32.27 17.95 1.42
C SER A 52 31.24 18.05 0.30
N GLN A 53 30.71 16.92 -0.15
CA GLN A 53 29.58 16.86 -1.08
C GLN A 53 28.35 16.39 -0.32
N MET A 54 27.30 17.22 -0.30
CA MET A 54 25.99 16.81 0.22
C MET A 54 25.33 15.86 -0.76
N VAL A 55 24.77 14.78 -0.23
CA VAL A 55 24.00 13.80 -0.98
C VAL A 55 22.62 13.73 -0.37
N MET A 56 21.59 13.80 -1.22
CA MET A 56 20.21 13.50 -0.84
C MET A 56 19.83 12.10 -1.34
N GLU A 57 19.13 11.35 -0.51
CA GLU A 57 18.63 10.02 -0.80
C GLU A 57 17.11 9.98 -0.65
N CYS A 58 16.40 9.56 -1.71
CA CYS A 58 14.95 9.38 -1.65
C CYS A 58 14.61 8.15 -0.82
N MET A 59 13.78 8.31 0.21
CA MET A 59 13.38 7.18 1.07
C MET A 59 12.36 6.23 0.42
N THR A 60 11.83 6.56 -0.76
CA THR A 60 10.86 5.71 -1.48
C THR A 60 11.53 4.82 -2.51
N CYS A 61 12.49 5.33 -3.28
CA CYS A 61 13.16 4.58 -4.34
C CYS A 61 14.67 4.40 -4.13
N HIS A 62 15.23 4.92 -3.04
CA HIS A 62 16.65 4.86 -2.70
C HIS A 62 17.61 5.46 -3.74
N GLY A 63 17.10 6.30 -4.65
CA GLY A 63 17.94 7.07 -5.54
C GLY A 63 18.79 8.06 -4.74
N LYS A 64 20.04 8.27 -5.16
CA LYS A 64 21.01 9.17 -4.51
C LYS A 64 21.46 10.23 -5.48
N TRP A 65 21.45 11.49 -5.05
CA TRP A 65 21.87 12.63 -5.86
C TRP A 65 22.81 13.53 -5.09
N GLY A 66 23.91 13.92 -5.74
CA GLY A 66 24.73 15.00 -5.24
C GLY A 66 23.98 16.33 -5.38
N ILE A 67 23.95 17.11 -4.31
CA ILE A 67 23.38 18.45 -4.33
C ILE A 67 24.46 19.40 -4.87
N PRO A 68 24.15 20.30 -5.82
CA PRO A 68 25.09 21.34 -6.26
C PRO A 68 25.39 22.34 -5.13
N GLN A 69 26.63 22.84 -5.03
CA GLN A 69 27.02 23.76 -3.93
C GLN A 69 26.14 25.02 -3.82
N LYS A 70 25.69 25.56 -4.96
CA LYS A 70 24.78 26.71 -5.04
C LYS A 70 23.41 26.48 -4.38
N GLU A 71 23.04 25.23 -4.15
CA GLU A 71 21.75 24.84 -3.57
C GLU A 71 21.89 24.44 -2.08
N PHE A 72 23.10 24.39 -1.53
CA PHE A 72 23.33 23.95 -0.15
C PHE A 72 22.58 24.80 0.86
N GLU A 73 22.69 26.13 0.78
CA GLU A 73 22.00 27.06 1.70
C GLU A 73 20.48 26.88 1.67
N PHE A 74 19.93 26.69 0.46
CA PHE A 74 18.49 26.47 0.27
C PHE A 74 18.02 25.13 0.85
N VAL A 75 18.81 24.07 0.68
CA VAL A 75 18.51 22.76 1.25
C VAL A 75 18.62 22.82 2.77
N GLU A 76 19.69 23.42 3.31
CA GLU A 76 19.90 23.59 4.74
C GLU A 76 18.73 24.33 5.41
N ALA A 77 18.23 25.40 4.78
CA ALA A 77 17.06 26.15 5.28
C ALA A 77 15.76 25.32 5.31
N ARG A 78 15.71 24.18 4.61
CA ARG A 78 14.56 23.26 4.55
C ARG A 78 14.77 21.94 5.30
N LEU A 79 15.95 21.72 5.86
CA LEU A 79 16.21 20.52 6.64
C LEU A 79 15.38 20.54 7.92
N MET A 80 14.65 19.46 8.10
CA MET A 80 13.92 19.11 9.30
C MET A 80 14.69 18.05 10.07
N THR A 81 14.61 18.13 11.39
CA THR A 81 15.00 17.05 12.28
C THR A 81 14.05 15.86 12.14
N GLN A 82 14.44 14.70 12.69
CA GLN A 82 13.58 13.51 12.70
C GLN A 82 12.23 13.78 13.40
N LEU A 83 12.24 14.55 14.49
CA LEU A 83 11.04 14.87 15.25
C LEU A 83 10.11 15.80 14.44
N GLU A 84 10.64 16.85 13.83
CA GLU A 84 9.87 17.77 12.99
C GLU A 84 9.28 17.06 11.76
N LEU A 85 10.04 16.16 11.14
CA LEU A 85 9.54 15.36 10.03
C LEU A 85 8.33 14.50 10.45
N SER A 86 8.40 13.83 11.61
CA SER A 86 7.27 13.03 12.10
C SER A 86 6.03 13.89 12.36
N ALA A 87 6.21 15.09 12.91
CA ALA A 87 5.12 16.04 13.11
C ALA A 87 4.52 16.55 11.79
N TYR A 88 5.36 16.79 10.77
CA TYR A 88 4.91 17.18 9.43
C TYR A 88 4.08 16.06 8.77
N LEU A 89 4.55 14.81 8.82
CA LEU A 89 3.84 13.67 8.25
C LEU A 89 2.53 13.36 8.97
N GLY A 90 2.47 13.54 10.30
CA GLY A 90 1.23 13.41 11.08
C GLY A 90 0.14 14.37 10.60
N LYS A 91 0.47 15.65 10.44
CA LYS A 91 -0.49 16.67 9.91
C LYS A 91 -1.01 16.32 8.51
N GLN A 92 -0.20 15.71 7.65
CA GLN A 92 -0.64 15.24 6.34
C GLN A 92 -1.53 14.00 6.39
N GLN A 93 -1.38 13.14 7.40
CA GLN A 93 -2.26 11.97 7.58
C GLN A 93 -3.64 12.39 8.08
N ASP A 94 -3.70 13.34 9.02
CA ASP A 94 -4.97 13.82 9.60
C ASP A 94 -5.86 14.59 8.58
N SER A 95 -5.25 15.06 7.50
CA SER A 95 -5.96 15.71 6.38
C SER A 95 -6.34 14.75 5.25
N ARG A 96 -5.97 13.45 5.35
CA ARG A 96 -6.50 12.45 4.43
C ARG A 96 -7.98 12.25 4.77
N PRO A 97 -8.90 12.40 3.81
CA PRO A 97 -10.26 11.97 4.05
C PRO A 97 -10.22 10.50 4.46
N ASP A 98 -10.96 10.14 5.51
CA ASP A 98 -11.13 8.75 5.92
C ASP A 98 -11.39 7.91 4.66
N PRO A 99 -10.74 6.74 4.49
CA PRO A 99 -11.10 5.84 3.40
C PRO A 99 -12.61 5.67 3.48
N PRO A 100 -13.34 5.79 2.35
CA PRO A 100 -14.79 5.78 2.39
C PRO A 100 -15.19 4.53 3.16
N ARG A 101 -15.83 4.72 4.32
CA ARG A 101 -16.39 3.60 5.06
C ARG A 101 -17.35 2.97 4.08
N ILE A 102 -16.99 1.79 3.57
CA ILE A 102 -17.92 0.94 2.82
C ILE A 102 -19.10 0.82 3.77
N GLN A 103 -20.19 1.51 3.44
CA GLN A 103 -21.38 1.49 4.26
C GLN A 103 -21.84 0.04 4.23
N GLN A 104 -21.51 -0.71 5.29
CA GLN A 104 -21.96 -2.08 5.39
C GLN A 104 -23.48 -2.00 5.31
N PRO A 105 -24.11 -2.68 4.34
CA PRO A 105 -25.56 -2.65 4.23
C PRO A 105 -26.15 -3.09 5.58
N VAL A 106 -27.12 -2.33 6.06
CA VAL A 106 -27.81 -2.63 7.33
C VAL A 106 -28.74 -3.83 7.07
N GLY A 107 -28.18 -5.04 7.09
CA GLY A 107 -28.87 -6.29 6.80
C GLY A 107 -27.92 -7.41 6.37
N ARG A 108 -28.36 -8.67 6.48
CA ARG A 108 -27.60 -9.81 5.96
C ARG A 108 -27.56 -9.75 4.43
N THR A 109 -26.36 -9.78 3.85
CA THR A 109 -26.19 -9.80 2.39
C THR A 109 -26.48 -11.19 1.82
N TYR A 110 -26.82 -11.30 0.53
CA TYR A 110 -26.99 -12.61 -0.12
C TYR A 110 -25.71 -13.46 -0.07
N TYR A 111 -24.55 -12.80 -0.11
CA TYR A 111 -23.25 -13.42 0.11
C TYR A 111 -23.12 -14.04 1.50
N GLN A 112 -23.56 -13.32 2.55
CA GLN A 112 -23.56 -13.83 3.91
C GLN A 112 -24.58 -14.96 4.13
N VAL A 113 -25.75 -14.87 3.49
CA VAL A 113 -26.79 -15.92 3.53
C VAL A 113 -26.25 -17.24 2.95
N LEU A 114 -25.54 -17.16 1.83
CA LEU A 114 -24.91 -18.32 1.18
C LEU A 114 -23.53 -18.67 1.77
N GLN A 115 -23.01 -17.88 2.71
CA GLN A 115 -21.69 -18.03 3.34
C GLN A 115 -20.55 -18.08 2.30
N VAL A 116 -20.61 -17.22 1.29
CA VAL A 116 -19.61 -17.11 0.22
C VAL A 116 -19.00 -15.72 0.17
N ASP A 117 -17.78 -15.63 -0.35
CA ASP A 117 -17.11 -14.35 -0.59
C ASP A 117 -17.77 -13.61 -1.78
N PRO A 118 -17.85 -12.27 -1.77
CA PRO A 118 -18.32 -11.51 -2.93
C PRO A 118 -17.55 -11.78 -4.24
N LEU A 119 -16.28 -12.21 -4.14
CA LEU A 119 -15.41 -12.61 -5.24
C LEU A 119 -15.56 -14.07 -5.66
N ALA A 120 -16.43 -14.85 -5.02
CA ALA A 120 -16.57 -16.27 -5.33
C ALA A 120 -17.12 -16.50 -6.74
N ASP A 121 -16.58 -17.50 -7.43
CA ASP A 121 -17.07 -17.93 -8.74
C ASP A 121 -18.52 -18.42 -8.69
N PRO A 122 -19.27 -18.34 -9.80
CA PRO A 122 -20.65 -18.83 -9.86
C PRO A 122 -20.76 -20.32 -9.47
N GLU A 123 -19.76 -21.13 -9.77
CA GLU A 123 -19.71 -22.54 -9.37
C GLU A 123 -19.66 -22.73 -7.85
N VAL A 124 -18.90 -21.86 -7.17
CA VAL A 124 -18.78 -21.86 -5.70
C VAL A 124 -20.10 -21.46 -5.05
N VAL A 125 -20.82 -20.50 -5.66
CA VAL A 125 -22.16 -20.08 -5.21
C VAL A 125 -23.15 -21.24 -5.29
N ASP A 126 -23.16 -21.99 -6.40
CA ASP A 126 -24.04 -23.14 -6.57
C ASP A 126 -23.68 -24.31 -5.64
N ALA A 127 -22.39 -24.58 -5.43
CA ALA A 127 -21.92 -25.60 -4.50
C ALA A 127 -22.32 -25.26 -3.05
N ALA A 128 -22.15 -23.99 -2.65
CA ALA A 128 -22.55 -23.52 -1.33
C ALA A 128 -24.06 -23.62 -1.11
N PHE A 129 -24.86 -23.25 -2.12
CA PHE A 129 -26.32 -23.42 -2.08
C PHE A 129 -26.71 -24.88 -1.87
N LYS A 130 -26.17 -25.82 -2.65
CA LYS A 130 -26.49 -27.26 -2.51
C LYS A 130 -26.20 -27.78 -1.11
N ARG A 131 -25.05 -27.39 -0.53
CA ARG A 131 -24.66 -27.77 0.83
C ARG A 131 -25.63 -27.23 1.88
N LEU A 132 -26.03 -25.96 1.76
CA LEU A 132 -26.95 -25.32 2.72
C LEU A 132 -28.39 -25.80 2.54
N ALA A 133 -28.83 -26.10 1.32
CA ALA A 133 -30.15 -26.63 1.02
C ALA A 133 -30.37 -27.99 1.69
N LEU A 134 -29.37 -28.89 1.69
CA LEU A 134 -29.45 -30.17 2.39
C LEU A 134 -29.59 -30.00 3.92
N LYS A 135 -28.97 -28.94 4.47
CA LYS A 135 -28.99 -28.64 5.90
C LYS A 135 -30.34 -28.08 6.37
N TYR A 136 -30.98 -27.25 5.55
CA TYR A 136 -32.24 -26.58 5.87
C TYR A 136 -33.45 -27.19 5.15
N HIS A 137 -33.31 -28.41 4.61
CA HIS A 137 -34.42 -29.07 3.92
C HIS A 137 -35.54 -29.38 4.92
N PRO A 138 -36.82 -29.09 4.58
CA PRO A 138 -37.95 -29.24 5.51
C PRO A 138 -38.16 -30.69 5.97
N ASP A 139 -37.62 -31.67 5.24
CA ASP A 139 -37.68 -33.09 5.58
C ASP A 139 -36.60 -33.55 6.57
N THR A 140 -35.42 -32.90 6.57
CA THR A 140 -34.30 -33.27 7.45
C THR A 140 -34.19 -32.41 8.70
N SER A 141 -34.79 -31.22 8.72
CA SER A 141 -34.74 -30.31 9.86
C SER A 141 -36.13 -30.08 10.46
N ALA A 142 -36.27 -30.33 11.77
CA ALA A 142 -37.51 -30.11 12.52
C ALA A 142 -37.71 -28.65 12.97
N ASP A 143 -36.80 -27.73 12.59
CA ASP A 143 -36.84 -26.34 13.00
C ASP A 143 -37.86 -25.53 12.19
N SER A 144 -38.73 -24.78 12.87
CA SER A 144 -39.69 -23.87 12.24
C SER A 144 -39.02 -22.75 11.43
N ALA A 145 -37.76 -22.42 11.74
CA ALA A 145 -36.96 -21.44 11.02
C ALA A 145 -36.37 -21.96 9.70
N SER A 146 -36.32 -23.28 9.47
CA SER A 146 -35.73 -23.86 8.26
C SER A 146 -36.46 -23.45 6.99
N ALA A 147 -37.79 -23.33 7.05
CA ALA A 147 -38.59 -22.85 5.93
C ALA A 147 -38.30 -21.39 5.56
N ALA A 148 -37.95 -20.54 6.55
CA ALA A 148 -37.56 -19.15 6.30
C ALA A 148 -36.15 -19.07 5.69
N ASN A 149 -35.19 -19.79 6.30
CA ASN A 149 -33.81 -19.84 5.80
C ASN A 149 -33.72 -20.43 4.39
N MET A 150 -34.52 -21.46 4.07
CA MET A 150 -34.58 -22.04 2.73
C MET A 150 -35.08 -21.02 1.69
N ARG A 151 -36.10 -20.22 2.03
CA ARG A 151 -36.58 -19.16 1.13
C ARG A 151 -35.50 -18.10 0.90
N GLU A 152 -34.79 -17.69 1.93
CA GLU A 152 -33.68 -16.73 1.80
C GLU A 152 -32.54 -17.29 0.92
N LEU A 153 -32.19 -18.58 1.07
CA LEU A 153 -31.18 -19.26 0.25
C LEU A 153 -31.57 -19.31 -1.23
N LEU A 154 -32.85 -19.58 -1.53
CA LEU A 154 -33.36 -19.60 -2.90
C LEU A 154 -33.27 -18.21 -3.54
N THR A 155 -33.72 -17.17 -2.84
CA THR A 155 -33.64 -15.78 -3.32
C THR A 155 -32.18 -15.34 -3.52
N ALA A 156 -31.29 -15.68 -2.59
CA ALA A 156 -29.88 -15.36 -2.69
C ALA A 156 -29.24 -16.02 -3.92
N ARG A 157 -29.54 -17.31 -4.16
CA ARG A 157 -29.04 -18.03 -5.33
C ARG A 157 -29.58 -17.44 -6.63
N GLU A 158 -30.85 -17.10 -6.70
CA GLU A 158 -31.46 -16.52 -7.91
C GLU A 158 -30.79 -15.21 -8.33
N ILE A 159 -30.44 -14.36 -7.37
CA ILE A 159 -29.78 -13.07 -7.64
C ILE A 159 -28.31 -13.26 -7.97
N LEU A 160 -27.60 -14.16 -7.27
CA LEU A 160 -26.17 -14.38 -7.48
C LEU A 160 -25.84 -15.28 -8.67
N SER A 161 -26.79 -16.09 -9.15
CA SER A 161 -26.58 -16.99 -10.30
C SER A 161 -26.63 -16.25 -11.64
N ASP A 162 -27.39 -15.15 -11.75
CA ASP A 162 -27.47 -14.34 -12.97
C ASP A 162 -26.41 -13.23 -12.91
N PRO A 163 -25.45 -13.18 -13.87
CA PRO A 163 -24.37 -12.19 -13.86
C PRO A 163 -24.89 -10.74 -13.91
N ALA A 164 -26.00 -10.48 -14.60
CA ALA A 164 -26.58 -9.14 -14.70
C ALA A 164 -27.20 -8.71 -13.35
N ARG A 165 -27.95 -9.60 -12.70
CA ARG A 165 -28.54 -9.35 -11.37
C ARG A 165 -27.47 -9.23 -10.30
N ARG A 166 -26.43 -10.06 -10.37
CA ARG A 166 -25.26 -10.00 -9.47
C ARG A 166 -24.53 -8.67 -9.61
N ALA A 167 -24.29 -8.20 -10.84
CA ALA A 167 -23.66 -6.91 -11.08
C ALA A 167 -24.48 -5.73 -10.54
N ALA A 168 -25.81 -5.76 -10.73
CA ALA A 168 -26.70 -4.74 -10.17
C ALA A 168 -26.70 -4.75 -8.62
N TYR A 169 -26.69 -5.93 -8.02
CA TYR A 169 -26.60 -6.09 -6.56
C TYR A 169 -25.24 -5.62 -6.01
N ASP A 170 -24.15 -5.96 -6.70
CA ASP A 170 -22.80 -5.52 -6.34
C ASP A 170 -22.66 -4.00 -6.44
N ALA A 171 -23.25 -3.38 -7.48
CA ALA A 171 -23.29 -1.93 -7.61
C ALA A 171 -24.08 -1.26 -6.48
N TRP A 172 -25.22 -1.85 -6.07
CA TRP A 172 -26.00 -1.37 -4.93
C TRP A 172 -25.21 -1.47 -3.61
N LEU A 173 -24.39 -2.51 -3.45
CA LEU A 173 -23.49 -2.68 -2.31
C LEU A 173 -22.21 -1.83 -2.37
N GLY A 174 -21.96 -1.12 -3.47
CA GLY A 174 -20.71 -0.39 -3.70
C GLY A 174 -19.49 -1.30 -3.90
N ILE A 175 -19.72 -2.58 -4.25
CA ILE A 175 -18.66 -3.54 -4.56
C ILE A 175 -18.20 -3.29 -6.00
N VAL A 176 -17.05 -2.62 -6.15
CA VAL A 176 -16.44 -2.39 -7.45
C VAL A 176 -15.64 -3.63 -7.85
N ARG A 177 -16.19 -4.46 -8.74
CA ARG A 177 -15.40 -5.52 -9.38
C ARG A 177 -14.42 -4.89 -10.35
N ARG A 178 -13.13 -5.10 -10.08
CA ARG A 178 -12.14 -4.95 -11.13
C ARG A 178 -12.41 -6.07 -12.13
N VAL A 179 -12.82 -5.71 -13.35
CA VAL A 179 -12.95 -6.69 -14.43
C VAL A 179 -11.61 -7.42 -14.52
N GLU A 180 -11.62 -8.71 -14.22
CA GLU A 180 -10.44 -9.55 -14.36
C GLU A 180 -10.12 -9.54 -15.85
N ALA A 181 -8.97 -8.97 -16.21
CA ALA A 181 -8.54 -8.96 -17.60
C ALA A 181 -8.47 -10.42 -18.05
N THR A 182 -9.35 -10.82 -18.97
CA THR A 182 -9.29 -12.14 -19.59
C THR A 182 -7.88 -12.32 -20.09
N ARG A 183 -7.17 -13.32 -19.57
CA ARG A 183 -5.85 -13.62 -20.06
C ARG A 183 -6.01 -14.06 -21.53
N PRO A 184 -5.09 -13.67 -22.42
CA PRO A 184 -5.21 -13.96 -23.84
C PRO A 184 -5.26 -15.46 -24.16
N GLU A 185 -4.97 -16.35 -23.21
CA GLU A 185 -5.11 -17.80 -23.32
C GLU A 185 -6.55 -18.35 -23.24
N ASP A 186 -7.55 -17.54 -22.84
CA ASP A 186 -8.94 -17.98 -22.61
C ASP A 186 -9.94 -17.64 -23.76
N VAL A 187 -9.45 -17.31 -24.98
CA VAL A 187 -10.26 -16.97 -26.19
C VAL A 187 -10.06 -17.96 -27.32
#